data_AF-A0A4R2RQR4-F1
#
_entry.id   AF-A0A4R2RQR4-F1
#
_cell.length_a   1.000
_cell.length_b   1.000
_cell.length_c   1.000
_cell.angle_alpha   90.00
_cell.angle_beta   90.00
_cell.angle_gamma   90.00
#
_symmetry.space_group_name_H-M   'P 1'
#
loop_
_entity.id
_entity.type
_entity.pdbx_description
1 polymer ?
#
loop_
_entity_poly.entity_id
_entity_poly.type
_entity_poly.pdbx_seq_one_letter_code
_entity_poly.pdbx_strand_id
1 'polypeptide(L)' 'MVTCDPNTLVAPIHPKAMITILDPADIDTWLRGSYDDIAGLQKPYDPAKMTVRGPVFPTRSKER' A
#
# COMPACT_ATOMS: atom_id res chain seq x y z
N MET A 1 5.55 2.86 10.35
CA MET A 1 4.63 3.10 9.23
C MET A 1 3.54 2.05 9.29
N VAL A 2 2.29 2.44 9.07
CA VAL A 2 1.15 1.51 9.05
C VAL A 2 1.15 0.77 7.71
N THR A 3 0.85 -0.53 7.74
CA THR A 3 0.88 -1.42 6.57
C THR A 3 -0.49 -1.97 6.26
N CYS A 4 -0.74 -2.31 5.01
CA CYS A 4 -1.94 -3.01 4.54
C CYS A 4 -1.54 -4.13 3.54
N ASP A 5 -2.52 -4.88 3.06
CA ASP A 5 -2.30 -5.88 2.02
C ASP A 5 -1.70 -5.24 0.75
N PRO A 6 -0.83 -5.95 0.02
CA PRO A 6 -0.26 -5.41 -1.22
C PRO A 6 -1.32 -5.33 -2.33
N ASN A 7 -1.28 -4.26 -3.12
CA ASN A 7 -2.04 -4.18 -4.37
C ASN A 7 -1.39 -5.01 -5.50
N THR A 8 -2.03 -5.04 -6.66
CA THR A 8 -1.57 -5.82 -7.83
C THR A 8 -0.20 -5.38 -8.37
N LEU A 9 0.20 -4.13 -8.15
CA LEU A 9 1.50 -3.60 -8.56
C LEU A 9 2.62 -4.01 -7.58
N VAL A 10 2.33 -4.04 -6.28
CA VAL A 10 3.31 -4.33 -5.21
C VAL A 10 3.44 -5.83 -4.95
N ALA A 11 2.37 -6.60 -5.06
CA ALA A 11 2.37 -8.03 -4.71
C ALA A 11 3.45 -8.87 -5.43
N PRO A 12 3.77 -8.64 -6.73
CA PRO A 12 4.86 -9.36 -7.41
C PRO A 12 6.26 -9.04 -6.88
N ILE A 13 6.43 -7.87 -6.25
CA ILE A 13 7.72 -7.38 -5.73
C ILE A 13 7.88 -7.75 -4.25
N HIS A 14 6.81 -7.57 -3.47
CA HIS A 14 6.79 -7.81 -2.03
C HIS A 14 5.40 -8.31 -1.60
N PRO A 15 5.16 -9.63 -1.58
CA PRO A 15 3.81 -10.20 -1.41
C PRO A 15 3.27 -10.12 0.02
N LYS A 16 4.07 -9.68 1.00
CA LYS A 16 3.68 -9.71 2.41
C LYS A 16 2.80 -8.51 2.81
N ALA A 17 3.10 -7.32 2.28
CA ALA A 17 2.46 -6.07 2.68
C ALA A 17 2.91 -4.92 1.78
N MET A 18 2.14 -3.83 1.79
CA MET A 18 2.57 -2.50 1.36
C MET A 18 2.37 -1.45 2.46
N ILE A 19 2.94 -0.26 2.30
CA ILE A 19 2.67 0.88 3.18
C ILE A 19 1.30 1.46 2.83
N THR A 20 0.53 1.86 3.84
CA THR A 20 -0.70 2.63 3.65
C THR A 20 -0.36 4.01 3.08
N ILE A 21 -0.85 4.30 1.89
CA ILE A 21 -0.71 5.59 1.22
C ILE A 21 -2.07 6.27 1.26
N LEU A 22 -2.12 7.52 1.73
CA LEU A 22 -3.34 8.31 1.81
C LEU A 22 -3.55 9.08 0.51
N ASP A 23 -4.81 9.25 0.11
CA ASP A 23 -5.17 10.33 -0.80
C ASP A 23 -5.01 11.67 -0.05
N PRO A 24 -4.53 12.75 -0.67
CA PRO A 24 -4.40 14.04 0.01
C PRO A 24 -5.71 14.53 0.67
N ALA A 25 -6.87 14.17 0.14
CA ALA A 25 -8.16 14.50 0.73
C ALA A 25 -8.41 13.81 2.09
N ASP A 26 -7.74 12.70 2.36
CA ASP A 26 -7.94 11.88 3.57
C ASP A 26 -7.02 12.28 4.73
N ILE A 27 -6.14 13.28 4.54
CA ILE A 27 -5.14 13.66 5.55
C ILE A 27 -5.80 14.16 6.85
N ASP A 28 -6.86 14.96 6.76
CA ASP A 28 -7.53 15.50 7.96
C ASP A 28 -8.22 14.37 8.76
N THR A 29 -8.94 13.48 8.06
CA THR A 29 -9.52 12.27 8.65
C THR A 29 -8.46 11.39 9.31
N TRP A 30 -7.29 11.21 8.68
CA TRP A 30 -6.21 10.43 9.26
C TRP A 30 -5.65 11.04 10.56
N LEU A 31 -5.53 12.36 10.62
CA LEU A 31 -4.94 13.06 11.76
C LEU A 31 -5.93 13.33 12.90
N ARG A 32 -7.24 13.34 12.61
CA ARG A 32 -8.26 13.85 13.54
C ARG A 32 -9.52 13.00 13.65
N GLY A 33 -9.71 12.02 12.77
CA GLY A 33 -10.90 11.18 12.70
C GLY A 33 -11.01 10.22 13.88
N SER A 34 -12.14 9.51 13.94
CA SER A 34 -12.30 8.41 14.89
C SER A 34 -11.39 7.24 14.53
N TYR A 35 -11.18 6.32 15.46
CA TYR A 35 -10.43 5.10 15.18
C TYR A 35 -11.02 4.33 13.98
N ASP A 36 -12.35 4.23 13.90
CA ASP A 36 -13.03 3.50 12.83
C ASP A 36 -12.82 4.17 11.47
N ASP A 37 -12.86 5.51 11.42
CA ASP A 37 -12.57 6.27 10.20
C ASP A 37 -11.12 6.03 9.74
N ILE A 38 -10.17 6.13 10.67
CA ILE A 38 -8.74 5.96 10.39
C ILE A 38 -8.44 4.52 9.96
N ALA A 39 -9.02 3.52 10.62
CA ALA A 39 -8.87 2.10 10.26
C ALA A 39 -9.42 1.83 8.85
N GLY A 40 -10.51 2.49 8.44
CA GLY A 40 -11.06 2.43 7.09
C GLY A 40 -10.12 2.96 5.99
N LEU A 41 -9.15 3.81 6.34
CA LEU A 41 -8.13 4.32 5.44
C LEU A 41 -6.93 3.37 5.29
N GLN A 42 -6.76 2.39 6.18
CA GLN A 42 -5.68 1.39 6.14
C GLN A 42 -5.96 0.29 5.09
N LYS A 43 -5.90 0.66 3.81
CA LYS A 43 -6.22 -0.23 2.68
C LYS A 43 -5.19 -0.11 1.54
N PRO A 44 -5.15 -1.07 0.60
CA PRO A 44 -4.25 -0.99 -0.55
C PRO A 44 -4.54 0.26 -1.38
N TYR A 45 -3.50 0.99 -1.78
CA TYR A 45 -3.66 2.17 -2.64
C TYR A 45 -3.93 1.76 -4.09
N ASP A 46 -4.62 2.63 -4.84
CA ASP A 46 -4.98 2.38 -6.24
C ASP A 46 -3.70 2.19 -7.11
N PRO A 47 -3.47 0.99 -7.67
CA PRO A 47 -2.29 0.74 -8.49
C PRO A 47 -2.24 1.58 -9.77
N ALA A 48 -3.38 2.08 -10.28
CA ALA A 48 -3.41 2.95 -11.45
C ALA A 48 -2.82 4.34 -11.18
N LYS A 49 -2.71 4.74 -9.90
CA LYS A 49 -2.09 6.00 -9.45
C LYS A 49 -0.61 5.82 -9.07
N MET A 50 -0.02 4.64 -9.32
CA MET A 50 1.34 4.30 -8.92
C MET A 50 2.18 3.87 -10.13
N THR A 51 3.49 4.14 -10.07
CA THR A 51 4.45 3.59 -11.03
C THR A 51 5.66 3.06 -10.30
N VAL A 52 6.20 1.94 -10.77
CA VAL A 52 7.47 1.39 -10.27
C VAL A 52 8.59 1.85 -11.20
N ARG A 53 9.68 2.37 -10.63
CA ARG A 53 10.93 2.67 -11.35
C ARG A 53 12.09 2.01 -10.64
N GLY A 54 12.93 1.31 -11.39
CA GLY A 54 14.09 0.58 -10.86
C GLY A 54 14.40 -0.64 -11.71
N PRO A 55 15.46 -1.41 -11.40
CA PRO A 55 15.66 -2.70 -12.02
C PRO A 55 14.47 -3.62 -11.72
N VAL A 56 14.13 -4.50 -12.66
CA VAL A 56 13.08 -5.52 -12.48
C VAL A 56 13.53 -6.47 -11.37
N PHE A 57 13.02 -6.29 -10.16
CA PHE A 57 13.18 -7.27 -9.09
C PHE A 57 12.21 -8.41 -9.33
N PRO A 58 12.71 -9.65 -9.30
CA PRO A 58 12.12 -10.58 -8.35
C PRO A 58 13.16 -10.85 -7.27
N THR A 59 12.89 -10.42 -6.04
CA THR A 59 13.68 -10.87 -4.88
C THR A 59 13.29 -12.30 -4.45
N ARG A 60 12.21 -12.86 -5.03
CA ARG A 60 11.74 -14.24 -4.80
C ARG A 60 11.11 -14.85 -6.05
N SER A 61 11.82 -15.74 -6.73
CA SER A 61 11.21 -16.74 -7.62
C SER A 61 10.48 -17.79 -6.76
N LYS A 62 9.34 -18.30 -7.24
CA LYS A 62 8.59 -19.42 -6.61
C LYS A 62 9.32 -20.78 -6.74
N GLU A 63 10.64 -20.77 -6.86
CA GLU A 63 11.46 -21.97 -6.74
C GLU A 63 11.81 -22.16 -5.25
N ARG A 64 10.98 -22.95 -4.58
CA ARG A 64 11.35 -23.74 -3.41
C ARG A 64 10.73 -25.10 -3.55
#